data_AF-T0ZUW8-F1
#
_entry.id   AF-T0ZUW8-F1
#
_cell.length_a   1.000
_cell.length_b   1.000
_cell.length_c   1.000
_cell.angle_alpha   90.00
_cell.angle_beta   90.00
_cell.angle_gamma   90.00
#
_symmetry.space_group_name_H-M   'P 1'
#
loop_
_entity.id
_entity.type
_entity.pdbx_description
1 polymer ?
#
loop_
_entity_poly.entity_id
_entity_poly.type
_entity_poly.pdbx_seq_one_letter_code
_entity_poly.pdbx_strand_id
1 'polypeptide(L)'
;PTFGLAVEDFARALSHAASTDPAFRRCLAAMANHPFLVAGTGAFDTVLMESEGAHLVVKSGAAGVLAGIARDGSLAVVVKLESGSALGMAQIAARAFELLGLLGQPLAPPLAAHLAEPVRNWVGQAVGEIQPEFELSH
;
A
#
# COMPACT_ATOMS: atom_id res chain seq x y z
N PRO A 1 -5.99 7.18 -19.23
CA PRO A 1 -7.17 7.85 -18.65
C PRO A 1 -7.54 7.23 -17.30
N THR A 2 -7.36 7.97 -16.21
CA THR A 2 -8.01 7.66 -14.93
C THR A 2 -9.33 8.41 -14.96
N PHE A 3 -10.46 7.70 -14.93
CA PHE A 3 -11.75 8.34 -14.70
C PHE A 3 -11.65 9.17 -13.41
N GLY A 4 -12.25 10.36 -13.38
CA GLY A 4 -12.22 11.27 -12.23
C GLY A 4 -13.03 10.73 -11.05
N LEU A 5 -12.62 9.58 -10.51
CA LEU A 5 -13.21 8.91 -9.37
C LEU A 5 -12.61 9.51 -8.10
N ALA A 6 -13.46 9.86 -7.13
CA ALA A 6 -12.98 10.28 -5.82
C ALA A 6 -12.23 9.14 -5.13
N VAL A 7 -11.18 9.48 -4.37
CA VAL A 7 -10.36 8.51 -3.62
C VAL A 7 -11.24 7.70 -2.66
N GLU A 8 -12.24 8.36 -2.06
CA GLU A 8 -13.22 7.73 -1.17
C GLU A 8 -14.11 6.73 -1.90
N ASP A 9 -14.65 7.08 -3.06
CA ASP A 9 -15.48 6.16 -3.87
C ASP A 9 -14.68 4.94 -4.31
N PHE A 10 -13.39 5.11 -4.60
CA PHE A 10 -12.51 4.00 -4.92
C PHE A 10 -12.35 3.06 -3.70
N ALA A 11 -12.07 3.60 -2.52
CA ALA A 11 -11.99 2.80 -1.30
C ALA A 11 -13.31 2.05 -1.01
N ARG A 12 -14.45 2.73 -1.14
CA ARG A 12 -15.79 2.14 -0.97
C ARG A 12 -16.05 1.02 -1.97
N ALA A 13 -15.70 1.21 -3.24
CA ALA A 13 -15.86 0.19 -4.27
C ALA A 13 -15.03 -1.06 -3.97
N LEU A 14 -13.79 -0.90 -3.49
CA LEU A 14 -12.94 -2.03 -3.10
C LEU A 14 -13.53 -2.83 -1.94
N SER A 15 -13.94 -2.15 -0.86
CA SER A 15 -14.54 -2.81 0.31
C SER A 15 -15.87 -3.49 -0.06
N HIS A 16 -16.70 -2.85 -0.88
CA HIS A 16 -17.93 -3.45 -1.39
C HIS A 16 -17.65 -4.72 -2.20
N ALA A 17 -16.72 -4.66 -3.17
CA ALA A 17 -16.37 -5.81 -4.00
C ALA A 17 -15.79 -6.97 -3.18
N ALA A 18 -14.95 -6.69 -2.17
CA ALA A 18 -14.45 -7.74 -1.27
C ALA A 18 -15.57 -8.44 -0.50
N SER A 19 -16.64 -7.72 -0.16
CA SER A 19 -17.79 -8.26 0.56
C SER A 19 -18.76 -9.02 -0.34
N THR A 20 -18.96 -8.57 -1.59
CA THR A 20 -20.06 -9.06 -2.44
C THR A 20 -19.61 -9.93 -3.62
N ASP A 21 -18.37 -9.79 -4.09
CA ASP A 21 -17.88 -10.46 -5.30
C ASP A 21 -16.91 -11.62 -4.98
N PRO A 22 -17.31 -12.89 -5.20
CA PRO A 22 -16.43 -14.04 -5.03
C PRO A 22 -15.24 -14.05 -5.99
N ALA A 23 -15.36 -13.48 -7.19
CA ALA A 23 -14.25 -13.38 -8.14
C ALA A 23 -13.19 -12.40 -7.65
N PHE A 24 -13.62 -11.24 -7.15
CA PHE A 24 -12.72 -10.27 -6.53
C PHE A 24 -11.96 -10.88 -5.35
N ARG A 25 -12.64 -11.60 -4.45
CA ARG A 25 -11.98 -12.32 -3.34
C ARG A 25 -10.96 -13.36 -3.80
N ARG A 26 -11.23 -14.08 -4.91
CA ARG A 26 -10.23 -15.01 -5.50
C ARG A 26 -9.02 -14.25 -6.01
N CYS A 27 -9.20 -13.09 -6.64
CA CYS A 27 -8.09 -12.24 -7.05
C CYS A 27 -7.26 -11.78 -5.85
N LEU A 28 -7.89 -11.29 -4.78
CA LEU A 28 -7.18 -10.89 -3.55
C LEU A 28 -6.38 -12.06 -2.96
N ALA A 29 -6.97 -13.26 -2.89
CA ALA A 29 -6.28 -14.45 -2.41
C ALA A 29 -5.07 -14.82 -3.29
N ALA A 30 -5.21 -14.73 -4.62
CA ALA A 30 -4.11 -14.98 -5.56
C ALA A 30 -2.98 -13.95 -5.41
N MET A 31 -3.32 -12.66 -5.28
CA MET A 31 -2.35 -11.59 -5.06
C MET A 31 -1.55 -11.82 -3.77
N ALA A 32 -2.24 -12.16 -2.68
CA ALA A 32 -1.61 -12.37 -1.39
C ALA A 32 -0.73 -13.64 -1.34
N ASN A 33 -1.13 -14.70 -2.07
CA ASN A 33 -0.35 -15.94 -2.16
C ASN A 33 0.82 -15.85 -3.14
N HIS A 34 0.79 -14.89 -4.07
CA HIS A 34 1.85 -14.68 -5.06
C HIS A 34 2.25 -13.20 -5.19
N PRO A 35 2.74 -12.53 -4.12
CA PRO A 35 3.06 -11.11 -4.12
C PRO A 35 4.04 -10.70 -5.22
N PHE A 36 5.03 -11.55 -5.52
CA PHE A 36 5.98 -11.34 -6.62
C PHE A 36 5.30 -11.09 -7.96
N LEU A 37 4.18 -11.78 -8.27
CA LEU A 37 3.45 -11.58 -9.52
C LEU A 37 2.66 -10.27 -9.56
N VAL A 38 2.51 -9.59 -8.43
CA VAL A 38 1.79 -8.31 -8.32
C VAL A 38 2.69 -7.13 -8.67
N ALA A 39 3.93 -7.10 -8.16
CA ALA A 39 4.83 -5.95 -8.36
C ALA A 39 6.32 -6.31 -8.56
N GLY A 40 6.70 -7.58 -8.49
CA GLY A 40 8.10 -8.02 -8.66
C GLY A 40 8.97 -7.82 -7.42
N THR A 41 10.25 -8.13 -7.54
CA THR A 41 11.21 -8.12 -6.43
C THR A 41 11.46 -6.72 -5.89
N GLY A 42 11.44 -6.56 -4.56
CA GLY A 42 11.84 -5.33 -3.88
C GLY A 42 10.84 -4.17 -4.01
N ALA A 43 9.75 -4.34 -4.76
CA ALA A 43 8.66 -3.38 -4.76
C ALA A 43 7.94 -3.39 -3.40
N PHE A 44 7.49 -2.21 -2.96
CA PHE A 44 6.76 -2.06 -1.70
C PHE A 44 5.58 -3.03 -1.60
N ASP A 45 4.76 -3.16 -2.65
CA ASP A 45 3.61 -4.07 -2.68
C ASP A 45 4.01 -5.51 -2.28
N THR A 46 5.09 -6.00 -2.88
CA THR A 46 5.62 -7.34 -2.67
C THR A 46 6.16 -7.50 -1.25
N VAL A 47 7.05 -6.59 -0.82
CA VAL A 47 7.68 -6.63 0.50
C VAL A 47 6.64 -6.56 1.62
N LEU A 48 5.62 -5.70 1.47
CA LEU A 48 4.54 -5.55 2.43
C LEU A 48 3.71 -6.84 2.54
N MET A 49 3.24 -7.38 1.41
CA MET A 49 2.39 -8.58 1.42
C MET A 49 3.14 -9.83 1.93
N GLU A 50 4.44 -9.94 1.63
CA GLU A 50 5.30 -11.01 2.17
C GLU A 50 5.53 -10.85 3.68
N SER A 51 5.61 -9.62 4.18
CA SER A 51 5.86 -9.31 5.58
C SER A 51 4.61 -9.47 6.48
N GLU A 52 3.45 -9.02 6.01
CA GLU A 52 2.20 -8.97 6.78
C GLU A 52 1.35 -10.26 6.64
N GLY A 53 1.97 -11.36 6.23
CA GLY A 53 1.33 -12.69 6.24
C GLY A 53 0.04 -12.77 5.43
N ALA A 54 0.00 -12.09 4.29
CA ALA A 54 -1.16 -11.96 3.42
C ALA A 54 -2.38 -11.22 4.01
N HIS A 55 -2.39 -10.71 5.25
CA HIS A 55 -3.59 -10.07 5.83
C HIS A 55 -4.05 -8.79 5.11
N LEU A 56 -3.11 -8.13 4.46
CA LEU A 56 -3.31 -6.89 3.72
C LEU A 56 -2.87 -7.12 2.26
N VAL A 57 -3.74 -6.79 1.31
CA VAL A 57 -3.41 -6.82 -0.12
C VAL A 57 -3.28 -5.39 -0.61
N VAL A 58 -2.16 -5.06 -1.28
CA VAL A 58 -1.92 -3.73 -1.82
C VAL A 58 -1.56 -3.78 -3.29
N LYS A 59 -1.91 -2.71 -4.00
CA LYS A 59 -1.42 -2.43 -5.34
C LYS A 59 -1.10 -0.95 -5.49
N SER A 60 0.16 -0.66 -5.80
CA SER A 60 0.59 0.62 -6.32
C SER A 60 0.14 0.79 -7.77
N GLY A 61 -0.41 1.96 -8.08
CA GLY A 61 -0.85 2.37 -9.40
C GLY A 61 0.05 3.46 -9.97
N ALA A 62 -0.15 3.76 -11.26
CA ALA A 62 0.49 4.90 -11.90
C ALA A 62 -0.03 6.23 -11.33
N ALA A 63 0.74 7.30 -11.53
CA ALA A 63 0.41 8.67 -11.12
C ALA A 63 0.14 8.81 -9.60
N GLY A 64 0.95 8.17 -8.76
CA GLY A 64 0.92 8.38 -7.30
C GLY A 64 -0.37 7.91 -6.65
N VAL A 65 -0.91 6.75 -7.08
CA VAL A 65 -2.04 6.09 -6.42
C VAL A 65 -1.56 4.80 -5.76
N LEU A 66 -2.08 4.49 -4.58
CA LEU A 66 -1.95 3.18 -3.98
C LEU A 66 -3.29 2.78 -3.37
N ALA A 67 -3.70 1.53 -3.59
CA ALA A 67 -4.87 0.95 -2.95
C ALA A 67 -4.46 -0.23 -2.07
N GLY A 68 -5.03 -0.33 -0.89
CA GLY A 68 -4.87 -1.43 0.05
C GLY A 68 -6.22 -1.91 0.57
N ILE A 69 -6.33 -3.21 0.83
CA ILE A 69 -7.54 -3.81 1.40
C ILE A 69 -7.20 -4.93 2.38
N ALA A 70 -7.80 -4.88 3.56
CA ALA A 70 -7.76 -5.97 4.51
C ALA A 70 -8.45 -7.21 3.91
N ARG A 71 -7.85 -8.39 4.03
CA ARG A 71 -8.36 -9.60 3.35
C ARG A 71 -9.72 -10.08 3.86
N ASP A 72 -10.09 -9.69 5.07
CA ASP A 72 -11.43 -9.93 5.61
C ASP A 72 -12.50 -8.98 5.01
N GLY A 73 -12.08 -8.01 4.19
CA GLY A 73 -12.94 -7.02 3.54
C GLY A 73 -13.39 -5.88 4.47
N SER A 74 -12.92 -5.87 5.72
CA SER A 74 -13.37 -4.92 6.76
C SER A 74 -13.02 -3.48 6.42
N LEU A 75 -11.88 -3.25 5.77
CA LEU A 75 -11.37 -1.93 5.48
C LEU A 75 -10.58 -1.89 4.18
N ALA A 76 -10.82 -0.84 3.39
CA ALA A 76 -10.03 -0.48 2.22
C ALA A 76 -9.49 0.95 2.39
N VAL A 77 -8.26 1.15 1.94
CA VAL A 77 -7.53 2.42 2.02
C VAL A 77 -7.03 2.76 0.64
N VAL A 78 -7.23 4.00 0.21
CA VAL A 78 -6.65 4.51 -1.02
C VAL A 78 -5.88 5.78 -0.70
N VAL A 79 -4.62 5.83 -1.13
CA VAL A 79 -3.75 6.99 -1.02
C VAL A 79 -3.54 7.58 -2.40
N LYS A 80 -3.68 8.89 -2.52
CA LYS A 80 -3.39 9.65 -3.72
C LYS A 80 -2.43 10.78 -3.37
N LEU A 81 -1.29 10.84 -4.06
CA LEU A 81 -0.39 11.98 -4.02
C LEU A 81 -0.74 12.92 -5.18
N GLU A 82 -1.04 14.19 -4.87
CA GLU A 82 -1.37 15.20 -5.87
C GLU A 82 -0.23 15.44 -6.86
N SER A 83 1.01 15.31 -6.40
CA SER A 83 2.21 15.40 -7.25
C SER A 83 2.28 14.34 -8.35
N GLY A 84 1.49 13.26 -8.23
CA GLY A 84 1.56 12.10 -9.12
C GLY A 84 2.85 11.28 -8.96
N SER A 85 3.74 11.66 -8.04
CA SER A 85 4.98 10.96 -7.74
C SER A 85 4.72 9.69 -6.92
N ALA A 86 5.61 8.71 -7.05
CA ALA A 86 5.66 7.56 -6.15
C ALA A 86 6.61 7.78 -4.95
N LEU A 87 7.38 8.89 -4.95
CA LEU A 87 8.31 9.21 -3.86
C LEU A 87 7.54 9.40 -2.56
N GLY A 88 7.88 8.62 -1.53
CA GLY A 88 7.24 8.65 -0.22
C GLY A 88 5.94 7.87 -0.12
N MET A 89 5.42 7.30 -1.21
CA MET A 89 4.17 6.54 -1.22
C MET A 89 4.21 5.37 -0.23
N ALA A 90 5.32 4.62 -0.18
CA ALA A 90 5.49 3.48 0.71
C ALA A 90 5.38 3.88 2.18
N GLN A 91 6.08 4.94 2.58
CA GLN A 91 6.08 5.46 3.94
C GLN A 91 4.70 5.98 4.34
N ILE A 92 4.06 6.79 3.47
CA ILE A 92 2.72 7.34 3.73
C ILE A 92 1.69 6.22 3.88
N ALA A 93 1.70 5.24 2.96
CA ALA A 93 0.80 4.11 3.01
C ALA A 93 1.03 3.25 4.27
N ALA A 94 2.29 2.92 4.59
CA ALA A 94 2.62 2.17 5.78
C ALA A 94 2.16 2.89 7.07
N ARG A 95 2.36 4.21 7.17
CA ARG A 95 1.86 4.99 8.31
C ARG A 95 0.33 4.97 8.41
N ALA A 96 -0.37 5.08 7.29
CA ALA A 96 -1.83 4.98 7.28
C ALA A 96 -2.29 3.58 7.73
N PHE A 97 -1.65 2.52 7.23
CA PHE A 97 -1.96 1.15 7.63
C PHE A 97 -1.66 0.90 9.12
N GLU A 98 -0.56 1.42 9.64
CA GLU A 98 -0.22 1.38 11.07
C GLU A 98 -1.30 2.07 11.92
N LEU A 99 -1.67 3.30 11.58
CA LEU A 99 -2.71 4.06 12.29
C LEU A 99 -4.07 3.36 12.28
N LEU A 100 -4.33 2.54 11.26
CA LEU A 100 -5.55 1.75 11.11
C LEU A 100 -5.43 0.34 11.72
N GLY A 101 -4.31 -0.01 12.34
CA GLY A 101 -4.08 -1.32 12.94
C GLY A 101 -3.97 -2.47 11.93
N LEU A 102 -3.59 -2.16 10.67
CA LEU A 102 -3.44 -3.12 9.59
C LEU A 102 -2.02 -3.69 9.45
N LEU A 103 -1.05 -3.19 10.23
CA LEU A 103 0.31 -3.70 10.28
C LEU A 103 0.62 -4.33 11.63
N GLY A 104 1.34 -5.45 11.61
CA GLY A 104 1.91 -6.06 12.79
C GLY A 104 2.94 -5.16 13.46
N GLN A 105 2.95 -5.16 14.79
CA GLN A 105 3.91 -4.41 15.60
C GLN A 105 4.70 -5.37 16.51
N PRO A 106 6.05 -5.32 16.49
CA PRO A 106 6.89 -4.49 15.62
C PRO A 106 6.80 -4.89 14.14
N LEU A 107 7.10 -3.95 13.24
CA LEU A 107 7.16 -4.23 11.80
C LEU A 107 8.16 -5.36 11.50
N ALA A 108 7.82 -6.20 10.52
CA ALA A 108 8.75 -7.23 10.05
C ALA A 108 10.06 -6.58 9.53
N PRO A 109 11.24 -7.18 9.78
CA PRO A 109 12.52 -6.59 9.39
C PRO A 109 12.64 -6.19 7.90
N PRO A 110 12.14 -6.98 6.92
CA PRO A 110 12.20 -6.58 5.51
C PRO A 110 11.41 -5.30 5.21
N LEU A 111 10.21 -5.18 5.80
CA LEU A 111 9.37 -4.00 5.66
C LEU A 111 10.00 -2.78 6.35
N ALA A 112 10.47 -2.94 7.59
CA ALA A 112 11.15 -1.87 8.31
C ALA A 112 12.37 -1.34 7.55
N ALA A 113 13.20 -2.24 7.01
CA ALA A 113 14.35 -1.86 6.19
C ALA A 113 13.94 -1.13 4.90
N HIS A 114 12.88 -1.59 4.23
CA HIS A 114 12.37 -0.96 3.01
C HIS A 114 11.87 0.47 3.27
N LEU A 115 11.18 0.69 4.39
CA LEU A 115 10.66 2.02 4.76
C LEU A 115 11.77 3.00 5.18
N ALA A 116 12.90 2.48 5.67
CA ALA A 116 14.07 3.26 6.08
C ALA A 116 15.08 3.53 4.93
N GLU A 117 14.82 3.10 3.69
CA GLU A 117 15.75 3.37 2.59
C GLU A 117 15.88 4.89 2.37
N PRO A 118 17.11 5.44 2.36
CA PRO A 118 17.32 6.87 2.17
C PRO A 118 16.91 7.33 0.78
N VAL A 119 16.51 8.60 0.68
CA VAL A 119 16.36 9.28 -0.60
C VAL A 119 17.75 9.45 -1.20
N ARG A 120 17.92 8.98 -2.43
CA ARG A 120 19.18 9.10 -3.18
C ARG A 120 19.04 10.08 -4.34
N ASN A 121 20.10 10.84 -4.58
CA ASN A 121 20.19 11.67 -5.77
C ASN A 121 20.54 10.82 -7.02
N TRP A 122 20.61 11.47 -8.18
CA TRP A 122 20.92 10.80 -9.46
C TRP A 122 22.26 10.05 -9.47
N VAL A 123 23.24 10.48 -8.66
CA VAL A 123 24.55 9.83 -8.54
C VAL A 123 24.60 8.78 -7.41
N GLY A 124 23.45 8.44 -6.80
CA GLY A 124 23.31 7.38 -5.80
C GLY A 124 23.67 7.78 -4.37
N GLN A 125 24.02 9.04 -4.12
CA GLN A 125 24.34 9.54 -2.79
C GLN A 125 23.06 9.73 -1.98
N ALA A 126 23.07 9.28 -0.72
CA ALA A 126 22.00 9.56 0.22
C ALA A 126 21.93 11.06 0.51
N VAL A 127 20.76 11.65 0.33
CA VAL A 127 20.50 13.09 0.48
C VAL A 127 19.39 13.40 1.50
N GLY A 128 18.75 12.38 2.07
CA GLY A 128 17.74 12.55 3.10
C GLY A 128 16.92 11.29 3.35
N GLU A 129 15.86 11.45 4.13
CA GLU A 129 14.93 10.41 4.52
C GLU A 129 13.49 10.93 4.38
N ILE A 130 12.51 10.03 4.29
CA ILE A 130 11.09 10.38 4.23
C ILE A 130 10.44 9.94 5.53
N GLN A 131 9.91 10.90 6.28
CA GLN A 131 9.18 10.66 7.52
C GLN A 131 7.77 11.25 7.39
N PRO A 132 6.73 10.39 7.29
CA PRO A 132 5.35 10.85 7.21
C PRO A 132 4.87 11.28 8.61
N GLU A 133 4.41 12.52 8.72
CA GLU A 133 3.87 13.09 9.96
C GLU A 133 2.41 13.49 9.74
N PHE A 134 1.49 12.61 10.12
CA PHE A 134 0.05 12.88 10.11
C PHE A 134 -0.70 11.97 11.08
N GLU A 135 -1.91 12.38 11.41
CA GLU A 135 -2.92 11.60 12.12
C GLU A 135 -4.17 11.45 11.25
N LEU A 136 -4.99 10.43 11.53
CA LEU A 136 -6.29 10.27 10.88
C LEU A 136 -7.36 10.90 11.76
N SER A 137 -8.15 11.80 11.18
CA SER A 137 -9.33 12.38 11.84
C SER A 137 -10.56 11.52 11.58
N HIS A 138 -11.40 11.34 12.61
CA HIS A 138 -12.71 10.70 12.51
C HIS A 138 -13.79 11.64 11.98
#